data_AF-A0A1J5IS00-F1
#
_entry.id   AF-A0A1J5IS00-F1
#
_cell.length_a   1.000
_cell.length_b   1.000
_cell.length_c   1.000
_cell.angle_alpha   90.00
_cell.angle_beta   90.00
_cell.angle_gamma   90.00
#
_symmetry.space_group_name_H-M   'P 1'
#
loop_
_entity.id
_entity.type
_entity.pdbx_description
1 polymer ?
#
loop_
_entity_poly.entity_id
_entity_poly.type
_entity_poly.pdbx_seq_one_letter_code
_entity_poly.pdbx_strand_id
1 'polypeptide(L)'
;MYSAVKEKGFTLVEMIGVLTIISILAAIVVPNVFKQIDRVNSDAESRSLTALAGEFEQFILEKKQIPSSANWTTSLAQVSAVPLSKIVSNDRGFKRALYVDPHFFTTADTNFAGYSQNIGLLTMPVSPRVMIVSNLKADVTNSITTFAAFDAVWNQSAGSVITESDDVKIQRMHLSHLFNNLTLLNEKAASPYYQLENGTLSPIPSMAGATPSTVSVVVIYGTNIKLYQDPYPTGGMQHTLYSIASDSFFYGTDGVNWFWGRP
;
A
#
# COMPACT_ATOMS: atom_id res chain seq x y z
N MET A 1 -41.75 74.62 11.26
CA MET A 1 -41.81 73.95 9.94
C MET A 1 -41.10 72.62 10.05
N TYR A 2 -41.83 71.50 10.14
CA TYR A 2 -41.26 70.16 10.00
C TYR A 2 -41.69 69.65 8.63
N SER A 3 -40.74 69.51 7.69
CA SER A 3 -41.03 68.85 6.42
C SER A 3 -41.18 67.36 6.69
N ALA A 4 -42.40 66.83 6.59
CA ALA A 4 -42.63 65.41 6.62
C ALA A 4 -41.95 64.77 5.40
N VAL A 5 -40.93 63.97 5.65
CA VAL A 5 -40.30 63.14 4.62
C VAL A 5 -41.33 62.09 4.22
N LYS A 6 -41.73 62.10 2.94
CA LYS A 6 -42.71 61.16 2.38
C LYS A 6 -42.02 59.80 2.25
N GLU A 7 -42.23 58.91 3.22
CA GLU A 7 -41.77 57.53 3.08
C GLU A 7 -42.52 56.86 1.92
N LYS A 8 -41.77 56.41 0.91
CA LYS A 8 -42.31 55.62 -0.20
C LYS A 8 -42.47 54.18 0.31
N GLY A 9 -43.70 53.77 0.60
CA GLY A 9 -44.01 52.40 0.95
C GLY A 9 -43.81 51.45 -0.23
N PHE A 10 -43.14 50.32 -0.01
CA PHE A 10 -43.03 49.25 -1.00
C PHE A 10 -44.39 48.60 -1.25
N THR A 11 -44.70 48.32 -2.51
CA THR A 11 -45.96 47.66 -2.89
C THR A 11 -45.84 46.12 -2.79
N LEU A 12 -46.96 45.44 -2.51
CA LEU A 12 -47.01 43.97 -2.51
C LEU A 12 -46.62 43.38 -3.87
N VAL A 13 -46.99 44.04 -4.97
CA VAL A 13 -46.68 43.55 -6.32
C VAL A 13 -45.18 43.62 -6.64
N GLU A 14 -44.46 44.63 -6.15
CA GLU A 14 -43.00 44.70 -6.27
C GLU A 14 -42.31 43.56 -5.52
N MET A 15 -42.78 43.23 -4.32
CA MET A 15 -42.22 42.12 -3.55
C MET A 15 -42.48 40.76 -4.22
N ILE A 16 -43.66 40.56 -4.82
CA ILE A 16 -43.96 39.35 -5.60
C ILE A 16 -43.02 39.23 -6.81
N GLY A 17 -42.80 40.33 -7.53
CA GLY A 17 -41.87 40.38 -8.66
C GLY A 17 -40.43 40.00 -8.26
N VAL A 18 -39.91 40.61 -7.20
CA VAL A 18 -38.56 40.34 -6.68
C VAL A 18 -38.40 38.89 -6.23
N LEU A 19 -39.35 38.37 -5.45
CA LEU A 19 -39.31 36.98 -4.96
C LEU A 19 -39.41 35.98 -6.10
N THR A 20 -40.18 36.29 -7.16
CA THR A 20 -40.28 35.44 -8.35
C THR A 20 -38.94 35.33 -9.05
N ILE A 21 -38.25 36.46 -9.27
CA ILE A 21 -36.93 36.48 -9.92
C ILE A 21 -35.91 35.71 -9.06
N ILE A 22 -35.88 35.94 -7.75
CA ILE A 22 -34.98 35.22 -6.82
C ILE A 22 -35.26 33.72 -6.86
N SER A 23 -36.53 33.31 -6.89
CA SER A 23 -36.91 31.89 -6.93
C SER A 23 -36.46 31.21 -8.24
N ILE A 24 -36.61 31.88 -9.38
CA ILE A 24 -36.13 31.37 -10.67
C ILE A 24 -34.60 31.24 -10.68
N LEU A 25 -33.89 32.25 -10.20
CA LEU A 25 -32.43 32.22 -10.11
C LEU A 25 -31.96 31.11 -9.16
N ALA A 26 -32.58 30.99 -7.98
CA ALA A 26 -32.27 29.95 -7.01
C ALA A 26 -32.50 28.54 -7.60
N ALA A 27 -33.60 28.33 -8.32
CA ALA A 27 -33.90 27.05 -8.95
C ALA A 27 -32.82 26.62 -9.96
N ILE A 28 -32.18 27.57 -10.65
CA ILE A 28 -31.10 27.30 -11.60
C ILE A 28 -29.77 27.05 -10.89
N VAL A 29 -29.46 27.80 -9.83
CA VAL A 29 -28.15 27.76 -9.15
C VAL A 29 -28.01 26.55 -8.23
N VAL A 30 -29.06 26.19 -7.49
CA VAL A 30 -29.02 25.16 -6.43
C VAL A 30 -28.48 23.80 -6.93
N PRO A 31 -28.94 23.23 -8.07
CA PRO A 31 -28.41 21.95 -8.56
C PRO A 31 -26.91 21.97 -8.86
N ASN A 32 -26.38 23.11 -9.34
CA ASN A 32 -24.97 23.25 -9.68
C ASN A 32 -24.09 23.30 -8.42
N VAL A 33 -24.57 23.94 -7.36
CA VAL A 33 -23.86 23.99 -6.07
C VAL A 33 -23.70 22.58 -5.48
N PHE A 34 -24.74 21.75 -5.52
CA PHE A 34 -24.65 20.36 -5.03
C PHE A 34 -23.64 19.53 -5.82
N LYS A 35 -23.68 19.58 -7.16
CA LYS A 35 -22.68 18.90 -8.01
C LYS A 35 -21.25 19.36 -7.72
N GLN A 36 -21.06 20.66 -7.45
CA GLN A 36 -19.76 21.20 -7.09
C GLN A 36 -19.27 20.66 -5.75
N ILE A 37 -20.16 20.58 -4.74
CA ILE A 37 -19.82 20.00 -3.42
C ILE A 37 -19.45 18.53 -3.56
N ASP A 38 -20.19 17.75 -4.35
CA ASP A 38 -19.89 16.34 -4.57
C ASP A 38 -18.52 16.16 -5.24
N ARG A 39 -18.20 16.99 -6.24
CA ARG A 39 -16.86 17.01 -6.86
C ARG A 39 -15.75 17.37 -5.87
N VAL A 40 -15.97 18.36 -5.01
CA VAL A 40 -14.98 18.73 -3.99
C VAL A 40 -14.71 17.57 -3.02
N ASN A 41 -15.75 16.85 -2.60
CA ASN A 41 -15.59 15.66 -1.75
C ASN A 41 -14.89 14.52 -2.49
N SER A 42 -15.19 14.35 -3.79
CA SER A 42 -14.55 13.39 -4.68
C SER A 42 -13.05 13.62 -4.85
N ASP A 43 -12.65 14.88 -5.01
CA ASP A 43 -11.25 15.30 -5.10
C ASP A 43 -10.54 15.17 -3.75
N ALA A 44 -11.21 15.55 -2.66
CA ALA A 44 -10.68 15.38 -1.31
C ALA A 44 -10.43 13.90 -0.98
N GLU A 45 -11.36 13.03 -1.35
CA GLU A 45 -11.21 11.59 -1.14
C GLU A 45 -10.07 11.01 -1.98
N SER A 46 -9.93 11.44 -3.23
CA SER A 46 -8.80 11.02 -4.08
C SER A 46 -7.45 11.36 -3.41
N ARG A 47 -7.32 12.56 -2.84
CA ARG A 47 -6.12 12.97 -2.08
C ARG A 47 -5.94 12.15 -0.82
N SER A 48 -7.02 11.87 -0.09
CA SER A 48 -6.99 11.01 1.09
C SER A 48 -6.48 9.61 0.73
N LEU A 49 -6.93 9.02 -0.38
CA LEU A 49 -6.47 7.71 -0.81
C LEU A 49 -5.00 7.72 -1.21
N THR A 50 -4.52 8.77 -1.89
CA THR A 50 -3.09 8.92 -2.20
C THR A 50 -2.24 9.03 -0.93
N ALA A 51 -2.70 9.75 0.09
CA ALA A 51 -2.01 9.81 1.39
C ALA A 51 -1.97 8.42 2.06
N LEU A 52 -3.10 7.70 2.09
CA LEU A 52 -3.17 6.34 2.63
C LEU A 52 -2.27 5.36 1.87
N ALA A 53 -2.09 5.54 0.56
CA ALA A 53 -1.14 4.73 -0.21
C ALA A 53 0.31 4.96 0.23
N GLY A 54 0.69 6.22 0.49
CA GLY A 54 1.99 6.55 1.08
C GLY A 54 2.19 5.92 2.46
N GLU A 55 1.18 6.00 3.33
CA GLU A 55 1.21 5.37 4.66
C GLU A 55 1.28 3.83 4.58
N PHE A 56 0.62 3.24 3.57
CA PHE A 56 0.68 1.81 3.31
C PHE A 56 2.10 1.36 2.94
N GLU A 57 2.76 2.08 2.03
CA GLU A 57 4.15 1.81 1.67
C GLU A 57 5.09 2.04 2.85
N GLN A 58 4.91 3.12 3.62
CA GLN A 58 5.67 3.38 4.83
C GLN A 58 5.53 2.25 5.85
N PHE A 59 4.31 1.73 6.07
CA PHE A 59 4.08 0.58 6.92
C PHE A 59 4.90 -0.64 6.47
N ILE A 60 4.90 -0.95 5.16
CA ILE A 60 5.68 -2.06 4.60
C ILE A 60 7.17 -1.85 4.87
N LEU A 61 7.67 -0.64 4.66
CA LEU A 61 9.07 -0.32 4.85
C LEU A 61 9.50 -0.37 6.32
N GLU A 62 8.66 0.07 7.25
CA GLU A 62 9.00 0.08 8.68
C GLU A 62 8.82 -1.28 9.36
N LYS A 63 7.73 -1.99 9.04
CA LYS A 63 7.39 -3.27 9.69
C LYS A 63 7.86 -4.49 8.92
N LYS A 64 8.33 -4.32 7.68
CA LYS A 64 8.65 -5.41 6.73
C LYS A 64 7.48 -6.39 6.59
N GLN A 65 6.29 -5.84 6.60
CA GLN A 65 5.02 -6.56 6.59
C GLN A 65 4.08 -5.97 5.55
N ILE A 66 3.41 -6.83 4.80
CA ILE A 66 2.34 -6.46 3.87
C ILE A 66 1.04 -6.93 4.50
N PRO A 67 0.14 -6.02 4.90
CA PRO A 67 -1.10 -6.42 5.55
C PRO A 67 -2.06 -7.07 4.55
N SER A 68 -2.97 -7.88 5.06
CA SER A 68 -4.07 -8.44 4.29
C SER A 68 -5.25 -7.46 4.22
N SER A 69 -6.21 -7.75 3.35
CA SER A 69 -7.49 -7.02 3.29
C SER A 69 -8.25 -6.98 4.62
N ALA A 70 -7.97 -7.90 5.56
CA ALA A 70 -8.66 -7.96 6.85
C ALA A 70 -8.07 -7.04 7.93
N ASN A 71 -6.75 -6.77 7.88
CA ASN A 71 -6.04 -6.08 8.97
C ASN A 71 -5.32 -4.79 8.54
N TRP A 72 -5.49 -4.36 7.29
CA TRP A 72 -4.79 -3.19 6.75
C TRP A 72 -5.04 -1.90 7.51
N THR A 73 -6.27 -1.62 7.94
CA THR A 73 -6.60 -0.38 8.66
C THR A 73 -5.90 -0.31 10.02
N THR A 74 -5.93 -1.40 10.77
CA THR A 74 -5.22 -1.53 12.06
C THR A 74 -3.71 -1.54 11.90
N SER A 75 -3.20 -2.02 10.75
CA SER A 75 -1.77 -2.02 10.43
C SER A 75 -1.28 -0.61 10.13
N LEU A 76 -1.97 0.12 9.24
CA LEU A 76 -1.62 1.50 8.89
C LEU A 76 -1.69 2.43 10.11
N ALA A 77 -2.66 2.23 11.00
CA ALA A 77 -2.78 3.00 12.24
C ALA A 77 -1.56 2.87 13.19
N GLN A 78 -0.64 1.93 12.96
CA GLN A 78 0.60 1.81 13.74
C GLN A 78 1.67 2.83 13.35
N VAL A 79 1.62 3.34 12.11
CA VAL A 79 2.62 4.28 11.55
C VAL A 79 1.99 5.61 11.13
N SER A 80 0.67 5.61 10.91
CA SER A 80 -0.08 6.78 10.51
C SER A 80 -0.25 7.78 11.65
N ALA A 81 -0.14 9.06 11.31
CA ALA A 81 -0.53 10.16 12.21
C ALA A 81 -2.05 10.45 12.14
N VAL A 82 -2.75 9.84 11.19
CA VAL A 82 -4.19 10.00 10.97
C VAL A 82 -4.95 9.04 11.89
N PRO A 83 -6.06 9.48 12.53
CA PRO A 83 -6.85 8.59 13.37
C PRO A 83 -7.45 7.42 12.59
N LEU A 84 -7.53 6.25 13.23
CA LEU A 84 -8.06 5.01 12.61
C LEU A 84 -9.42 5.20 11.91
N SER A 85 -10.31 6.02 12.46
CA SER A 85 -11.62 6.31 11.84
C SER A 85 -11.52 6.94 10.45
N LYS A 86 -10.49 7.76 10.23
CA LYS A 86 -10.18 8.41 8.94
C LYS A 86 -9.40 7.51 7.99
N ILE A 87 -8.94 6.34 8.43
CA ILE A 87 -8.40 5.28 7.57
C ILE A 87 -9.55 4.37 7.12
N VAL A 88 -10.36 3.92 8.09
CA VAL A 88 -11.49 3.00 7.89
C VAL A 88 -12.56 3.59 6.98
N SER A 89 -12.94 4.85 7.20
CA SER A 89 -14.05 5.49 6.48
C SER A 89 -13.63 6.81 5.85
N ASN A 90 -14.30 7.16 4.75
CA ASN A 90 -14.17 8.48 4.13
C ASN A 90 -14.92 9.58 4.90
N ASP A 91 -14.79 10.82 4.45
CA ASP A 91 -15.41 11.98 5.11
C ASP A 91 -16.94 11.97 5.11
N ARG A 92 -17.57 11.13 4.25
CA ARG A 92 -19.01 10.87 4.25
C ARG A 92 -19.42 9.77 5.23
N GLY A 93 -18.46 9.11 5.88
CA GLY A 93 -18.68 8.05 6.86
C GLY A 93 -18.72 6.63 6.27
N PHE A 94 -18.56 6.48 4.95
CA PHE A 94 -18.61 5.17 4.30
C PHE A 94 -17.27 4.44 4.37
N LYS A 95 -17.32 3.13 4.61
CA LYS A 95 -16.14 2.28 4.77
C LYS A 95 -15.40 2.08 3.45
N ARG A 96 -14.07 2.19 3.53
CA ARG A 96 -13.13 1.83 2.47
C ARG A 96 -12.77 0.36 2.52
N ALA A 97 -12.34 -0.20 1.39
CA ALA A 97 -11.84 -1.56 1.31
C ALA A 97 -10.44 -1.60 0.69
N LEU A 98 -9.60 -2.51 1.19
CA LEU A 98 -8.35 -2.88 0.53
C LEU A 98 -8.57 -4.19 -0.22
N TYR A 99 -8.17 -4.21 -1.48
CA TYR A 99 -8.07 -5.42 -2.28
C TYR A 99 -6.63 -5.69 -2.63
N VAL A 100 -6.17 -6.91 -2.39
CA VAL A 100 -4.84 -7.38 -2.78
C VAL A 100 -5.01 -8.41 -3.87
N ASP A 101 -4.16 -8.38 -4.88
CA ASP A 101 -4.18 -9.37 -5.96
C ASP A 101 -4.00 -10.78 -5.38
N PRO A 102 -4.93 -11.72 -5.60
CA PRO A 102 -4.77 -13.09 -5.16
C PRO A 102 -3.47 -13.74 -5.67
N HIS A 103 -3.00 -13.38 -6.87
CA HIS A 103 -1.76 -13.89 -7.46
C HIS A 103 -0.50 -13.14 -7.00
N PHE A 104 -0.52 -12.54 -5.82
CA PHE A 104 0.60 -11.72 -5.34
C PHE A 104 1.94 -12.46 -5.39
N PHE A 105 2.01 -13.67 -4.81
CA PHE A 105 3.24 -14.46 -4.76
C PHE A 105 3.27 -15.58 -5.79
N THR A 106 2.15 -16.26 -6.04
CA THR A 106 2.08 -17.35 -7.01
C THR A 106 0.84 -17.22 -7.89
N THR A 107 0.85 -17.82 -9.08
CA THR A 107 -0.32 -17.87 -9.97
C THR A 107 -1.39 -18.87 -9.53
N ALA A 108 -1.22 -19.54 -8.38
CA ALA A 108 -2.15 -20.55 -7.86
C ALA A 108 -2.91 -20.06 -6.62
N ASP A 109 -2.44 -18.97 -6.00
CA ASP A 109 -3.04 -18.42 -4.79
C ASP A 109 -4.43 -17.83 -5.08
N THR A 110 -5.38 -18.11 -4.19
CA THR A 110 -6.76 -17.61 -4.29
C THR A 110 -7.07 -16.53 -3.25
N ASN A 111 -6.13 -16.26 -2.35
CA ASN A 111 -6.25 -15.25 -1.32
C ASN A 111 -4.86 -14.80 -0.85
N PHE A 112 -4.74 -13.51 -0.52
CA PHE A 112 -3.55 -12.97 0.10
C PHE A 112 -3.73 -12.87 1.62
N ALA A 113 -3.03 -13.73 2.37
CA ALA A 113 -3.12 -13.79 3.82
C ALA A 113 -2.33 -12.69 4.56
N GLY A 114 -1.62 -11.82 3.83
CA GLY A 114 -0.58 -10.97 4.37
C GLY A 114 0.80 -11.61 4.25
N TYR A 115 1.83 -10.82 4.45
CA TYR A 115 3.22 -11.28 4.46
C TYR A 115 3.99 -10.61 5.58
N SER A 116 4.79 -11.38 6.30
CA SER A 116 5.78 -10.85 7.23
C SER A 116 7.13 -11.39 6.82
N GLN A 117 8.08 -10.51 6.56
CA GLN A 117 9.41 -10.94 6.23
C GLN A 117 10.05 -11.66 7.41
N ASN A 118 10.52 -12.87 7.15
CA ASN A 118 11.20 -13.69 8.15
C ASN A 118 12.53 -14.22 7.58
N ILE A 119 12.44 -15.15 6.63
CA ILE A 119 13.60 -15.73 5.94
C ILE A 119 13.76 -15.22 4.50
N GLY A 120 12.88 -14.32 4.05
CA GLY A 120 12.80 -13.87 2.66
C GLY A 120 11.93 -14.80 1.81
N LEU A 121 11.58 -14.35 0.61
CA LEU A 121 10.82 -15.13 -0.37
C LEU A 121 11.79 -15.93 -1.25
N LEU A 122 11.38 -17.11 -1.70
CA LEU A 122 12.21 -17.94 -2.60
C LEU A 122 12.14 -17.47 -4.06
N THR A 123 11.09 -16.72 -4.41
CA THR A 123 10.86 -16.20 -5.76
C THR A 123 10.37 -14.76 -5.68
N MET A 124 10.59 -14.01 -6.76
CA MET A 124 9.97 -12.70 -6.91
C MET A 124 8.43 -12.83 -6.87
N PRO A 125 7.72 -11.88 -6.25
CA PRO A 125 6.26 -11.80 -6.35
C PRO A 125 5.81 -11.73 -7.82
N VAL A 126 4.75 -12.45 -8.16
CA VAL A 126 4.22 -12.52 -9.53
C VAL A 126 3.41 -11.29 -9.88
N SER A 127 2.52 -10.85 -8.98
CA SER A 127 1.67 -9.68 -9.22
C SER A 127 1.47 -8.87 -7.93
N PRO A 128 2.48 -8.12 -7.48
CA PRO A 128 2.44 -7.40 -6.22
C PRO A 128 1.58 -6.12 -6.32
N ARG A 129 0.28 -6.29 -6.57
CA ARG A 129 -0.69 -5.22 -6.83
C ARG A 129 -1.70 -5.13 -5.70
N VAL A 130 -2.01 -3.89 -5.31
CA VAL A 130 -2.95 -3.57 -4.24
C VAL A 130 -3.82 -2.37 -4.64
N MET A 131 -5.09 -2.39 -4.26
CA MET A 131 -6.03 -1.29 -4.48
C MET A 131 -6.71 -0.89 -3.17
N ILE A 132 -6.79 0.42 -2.90
CA ILE A 132 -7.70 0.96 -1.89
C ILE A 132 -8.89 1.55 -2.65
N VAL A 133 -10.10 1.10 -2.31
CA VAL A 133 -11.34 1.55 -2.93
C VAL A 133 -12.17 2.29 -1.91
N SER A 134 -12.74 3.42 -2.35
CA SER A 134 -13.69 4.22 -1.58
C SER A 134 -14.91 4.55 -2.43
N ASN A 135 -16.07 4.59 -1.78
CA ASN A 135 -17.33 5.00 -2.38
C ASN A 135 -17.98 6.07 -1.50
N LEU A 136 -18.33 7.21 -2.11
CA LEU A 136 -18.91 8.37 -1.42
C LEU A 136 -20.41 8.26 -1.16
N LYS A 137 -21.06 7.15 -1.57
CA LYS A 137 -22.50 6.93 -1.43
C LYS A 137 -22.88 5.68 -0.64
N ALA A 138 -21.96 4.75 -0.43
CA ALA A 138 -22.20 3.51 0.30
C ALA A 138 -20.88 2.90 0.78
N ASP A 139 -20.96 2.00 1.76
CA ASP A 139 -19.82 1.17 2.16
C ASP A 139 -19.34 0.31 0.97
N VAL A 140 -18.03 0.13 0.85
CA VAL A 140 -17.46 -0.80 -0.14
C VAL A 140 -17.53 -2.23 0.42
N THR A 141 -18.39 -3.06 -0.16
CA THR A 141 -18.67 -4.43 0.34
C THR A 141 -18.42 -5.53 -0.69
N ASN A 142 -17.93 -5.21 -1.89
CA ASN A 142 -17.71 -6.19 -2.95
C ASN A 142 -16.65 -7.22 -2.52
N SER A 143 -16.90 -8.50 -2.79
CA SER A 143 -15.91 -9.56 -2.61
C SER A 143 -15.14 -9.77 -3.90
N ILE A 144 -13.85 -9.45 -3.89
CA ILE A 144 -12.94 -9.67 -5.01
C ILE A 144 -11.96 -10.77 -4.60
N THR A 145 -12.29 -12.02 -4.92
CA THR A 145 -11.56 -13.21 -4.46
C THR A 145 -10.84 -13.96 -5.59
N THR A 146 -10.94 -13.49 -6.83
CA THR A 146 -10.28 -14.11 -7.98
C THR A 146 -9.37 -13.12 -8.68
N PHE A 147 -8.28 -13.63 -9.27
CA PHE A 147 -7.38 -12.83 -10.10
C PHE A 147 -8.15 -12.12 -11.22
N ALA A 148 -9.04 -12.80 -11.94
CA ALA A 148 -9.79 -12.20 -13.04
C ALA A 148 -10.70 -11.05 -12.59
N ALA A 149 -11.38 -11.20 -11.44
CA ALA A 149 -12.20 -10.12 -10.89
C ALA A 149 -11.34 -8.94 -10.42
N PHE A 150 -10.20 -9.22 -9.77
CA PHE A 150 -9.24 -8.20 -9.36
C PHE A 150 -8.70 -7.44 -10.57
N ASP A 151 -8.26 -8.16 -11.61
CA ASP A 151 -7.69 -7.59 -12.83
C ASP A 151 -8.73 -6.77 -13.61
N ALA A 152 -9.99 -7.18 -13.61
CA ALA A 152 -11.07 -6.42 -14.22
C ALA A 152 -11.31 -5.07 -13.51
N VAL A 153 -11.28 -5.04 -12.18
CA VAL A 153 -11.37 -3.78 -11.41
C VAL A 153 -10.09 -2.96 -11.55
N TRP A 154 -8.92 -3.59 -11.56
CA TRP A 154 -7.65 -2.90 -11.77
C TRP A 154 -7.62 -2.18 -13.13
N ASN A 155 -7.96 -2.88 -14.21
CA ASN A 155 -7.91 -2.35 -15.57
C ASN A 155 -9.17 -1.61 -16.01
N GLN A 156 -10.22 -1.54 -15.17
CA GLN A 156 -11.53 -0.99 -15.51
C GLN A 156 -12.11 -1.65 -16.79
N SER A 157 -11.99 -2.97 -16.89
CA SER A 157 -12.48 -3.74 -18.04
C SER A 157 -13.97 -4.08 -17.90
N ALA A 158 -14.59 -4.61 -18.96
CA ALA A 158 -16.03 -4.89 -19.01
C ALA A 158 -16.54 -5.86 -17.92
N GLY A 159 -15.66 -6.68 -17.34
CA GLY A 159 -15.98 -7.59 -16.22
C GLY A 159 -15.86 -6.95 -14.84
N SER A 160 -15.59 -5.66 -14.75
CA SER A 160 -15.35 -4.98 -13.48
C SER A 160 -16.61 -4.94 -12.62
N VAL A 161 -16.50 -5.43 -11.39
CA VAL A 161 -17.56 -5.34 -10.37
C VAL A 161 -17.57 -3.99 -9.65
N ILE A 162 -16.52 -3.18 -9.81
CA ILE A 162 -16.39 -1.82 -9.26
C ILE A 162 -15.87 -0.89 -10.36
N THR A 163 -16.73 0.00 -10.82
CA THR A 163 -16.39 0.97 -11.87
C THR A 163 -16.11 2.33 -11.26
N GLU A 164 -14.99 2.94 -11.63
CA GLU A 164 -14.63 4.30 -11.24
C GLU A 164 -15.68 5.31 -11.72
N SER A 165 -15.92 6.31 -10.88
CA SER A 165 -16.87 7.38 -11.16
C SER A 165 -16.56 8.62 -10.31
N ASP A 166 -17.44 9.61 -10.34
CA ASP A 166 -17.38 10.74 -9.42
C ASP A 166 -17.52 10.29 -7.95
N ASP A 167 -18.24 9.20 -7.68
CA ASP A 167 -18.45 8.70 -6.31
C ASP A 167 -17.48 7.59 -5.91
N VAL A 168 -16.99 6.80 -6.88
CA VAL A 168 -16.13 5.64 -6.63
C VAL A 168 -14.70 5.95 -7.04
N LYS A 169 -13.79 5.94 -6.07
CA LYS A 169 -12.36 6.18 -6.24
C LYS A 169 -11.55 4.93 -5.95
N ILE A 170 -10.57 4.66 -6.81
CA ILE A 170 -9.67 3.52 -6.69
C ILE A 170 -8.23 4.05 -6.73
N GLN A 171 -7.52 3.88 -5.62
CA GLN A 171 -6.09 4.13 -5.56
C GLN A 171 -5.35 2.82 -5.79
N ARG A 172 -4.59 2.76 -6.87
CA ARG A 172 -3.78 1.61 -7.25
C ARG A 172 -2.36 1.77 -6.72
N MET A 173 -1.75 0.67 -6.29
CA MET A 173 -0.37 0.58 -5.86
C MET A 173 0.26 -0.67 -6.47
N HIS A 174 1.44 -0.50 -7.07
CA HIS A 174 2.25 -1.59 -7.59
C HIS A 174 3.54 -1.65 -6.78
N LEU A 175 3.76 -2.76 -6.08
CA LEU A 175 4.78 -2.86 -5.03
C LEU A 175 6.07 -3.53 -5.51
N SER A 176 6.23 -3.81 -6.82
CA SER A 176 7.43 -4.50 -7.34
C SER A 176 8.74 -3.80 -7.00
N HIS A 177 8.76 -2.47 -6.90
CA HIS A 177 9.97 -1.72 -6.56
C HIS A 177 10.43 -1.94 -5.11
N LEU A 178 9.56 -2.50 -4.26
CA LEU A 178 9.89 -2.84 -2.89
C LEU A 178 10.61 -4.18 -2.76
N PHE A 179 10.82 -4.95 -3.83
CA PHE A 179 11.41 -6.28 -3.75
C PHE A 179 12.78 -6.33 -4.42
N ASN A 180 13.79 -6.76 -3.67
CA ASN A 180 15.17 -6.90 -4.13
C ASN A 180 15.63 -8.35 -3.99
N ASN A 181 16.39 -8.86 -4.95
CA ASN A 181 17.00 -10.17 -4.85
C ASN A 181 18.33 -10.10 -4.08
N LEU A 182 18.50 -10.96 -3.09
CA LEU A 182 19.73 -11.16 -2.35
C LEU A 182 20.28 -12.56 -2.67
N THR A 183 21.46 -12.61 -3.26
CA THR A 183 22.16 -13.86 -3.55
C THR A 183 23.32 -14.04 -2.59
N LEU A 184 23.37 -15.17 -1.88
CA LEU A 184 24.42 -15.52 -0.93
C LEU A 184 25.11 -16.79 -1.40
N LEU A 185 26.40 -16.69 -1.69
CA LEU A 185 27.23 -17.80 -2.14
C LEU A 185 28.11 -18.28 -0.99
N ASN A 186 28.31 -19.59 -0.90
CA ASN A 186 29.27 -20.19 0.00
C ASN A 186 30.17 -21.14 -0.79
N GLU A 187 31.45 -20.81 -0.82
CA GLU A 187 32.47 -21.53 -1.57
C GLU A 187 33.34 -22.39 -0.67
N LYS A 188 32.86 -22.80 0.51
CA LYS A 188 33.65 -23.60 1.45
C LYS A 188 32.76 -24.58 2.21
N ALA A 189 33.38 -25.53 2.92
CA ALA A 189 32.70 -26.52 3.74
C ALA A 189 32.09 -25.96 5.05
N ALA A 190 32.32 -24.68 5.33
CA ALA A 190 31.73 -23.95 6.45
C ALA A 190 30.20 -23.79 6.26
N SER A 191 29.47 -23.61 7.36
CA SER A 191 28.03 -23.36 7.38
C SER A 191 27.74 -21.95 7.91
N PRO A 192 28.04 -20.89 7.12
CA PRO A 192 27.66 -19.54 7.48
C PRO A 192 26.13 -19.36 7.37
N TYR A 193 25.63 -18.23 7.83
CA TYR A 193 24.19 -17.99 7.86
C TYR A 193 23.85 -16.51 7.83
N TYR A 194 22.57 -16.23 7.60
CA TYR A 194 22.05 -14.87 7.59
C TYR A 194 20.82 -14.74 8.47
N GLN A 195 20.48 -13.50 8.78
CA GLN A 195 19.23 -13.11 9.42
C GLN A 195 18.71 -11.87 8.72
N LEU A 196 17.41 -11.84 8.47
CA LEU A 196 16.70 -10.64 8.02
C LEU A 196 16.02 -10.02 9.22
N GLU A 197 16.24 -8.73 9.44
CA GLU A 197 15.73 -8.00 10.61
C GLU A 197 16.05 -8.75 11.92
N ASN A 198 15.01 -9.20 12.61
CA ASN A 198 15.08 -10.06 13.80
C ASN A 198 14.35 -11.39 13.56
N GLY A 199 14.28 -11.83 12.30
CA GLY A 199 13.68 -13.08 11.88
C GLY A 199 14.51 -14.31 12.27
N THR A 200 14.11 -15.46 11.74
CA THR A 200 14.80 -16.73 11.94
C THR A 200 16.21 -16.69 11.33
N LEU A 201 17.19 -17.23 12.06
CA LEU A 201 18.53 -17.47 11.52
C LEU A 201 18.44 -18.56 10.45
N SER A 202 18.96 -18.28 9.26
CA SER A 202 18.84 -19.17 8.09
C SER A 202 20.22 -19.64 7.63
N PRO A 203 20.51 -20.95 7.69
CA PRO A 203 21.80 -21.47 7.26
C PRO A 203 21.95 -21.36 5.75
N ILE A 204 23.18 -21.14 5.32
CA ILE A 204 23.59 -21.27 3.93
C ILE A 204 24.29 -22.62 3.85
N PRO A 205 23.83 -23.53 2.97
CA PRO A 205 24.42 -24.86 2.87
C PRO A 205 25.93 -24.80 2.71
N SER A 206 26.64 -25.80 3.22
CA SER A 206 28.06 -25.98 2.92
C SER A 206 28.26 -26.37 1.45
N MET A 207 29.43 -26.08 0.89
CA MET A 207 29.80 -26.58 -0.44
C MET A 207 29.65 -28.11 -0.50
N ALA A 208 29.00 -28.60 -1.55
CA ALA A 208 28.95 -30.03 -1.86
C ALA A 208 30.05 -30.39 -2.88
N GLY A 209 31.12 -31.04 -2.41
CA GLY A 209 32.24 -31.42 -3.26
C GLY A 209 33.04 -30.20 -3.73
N ALA A 210 33.03 -29.91 -5.04
CA ALA A 210 33.69 -28.76 -5.66
C ALA A 210 32.70 -27.69 -6.16
N THR A 211 31.41 -27.83 -5.85
CA THR A 211 30.35 -26.93 -6.35
C THR A 211 29.91 -25.97 -5.25
N PRO A 212 30.14 -24.66 -5.40
CA PRO A 212 29.65 -23.65 -4.47
C PRO A 212 28.14 -23.76 -4.28
N SER A 213 27.70 -23.63 -3.03
CA SER A 213 26.29 -23.54 -2.68
C SER A 213 25.82 -22.10 -2.80
N THR A 214 24.61 -21.89 -3.32
CA THR A 214 24.00 -20.57 -3.47
C THR A 214 22.60 -20.57 -2.86
N VAL A 215 22.28 -19.51 -2.12
CA VAL A 215 20.94 -19.22 -1.62
C VAL A 215 20.50 -17.88 -2.20
N SER A 216 19.41 -17.88 -2.95
CA SER A 216 18.79 -16.65 -3.46
C SER A 216 17.46 -16.44 -2.76
N VAL A 217 17.30 -15.27 -2.14
CA VAL A 217 16.06 -14.87 -1.48
C VAL A 217 15.68 -13.47 -1.90
N VAL A 218 14.39 -13.20 -1.98
CA VAL A 218 13.86 -11.87 -2.24
C VAL A 218 13.46 -11.23 -0.91
N VAL A 219 13.92 -10.00 -0.71
CA VAL A 219 13.73 -9.22 0.51
C VAL A 219 13.07 -7.89 0.19
N ILE A 220 12.37 -7.32 1.17
CA ILE A 220 11.75 -6.01 1.09
C ILE A 220 12.85 -4.93 1.09
N TYR A 221 12.63 -3.83 0.38
CA TYR A 221 13.51 -2.67 0.37
C TYR A 221 13.75 -2.14 1.80
N GLY A 222 14.98 -1.70 2.04
CA GLY A 222 15.46 -1.23 3.34
C GLY A 222 15.59 -2.33 4.40
N THR A 223 15.58 -3.61 4.02
CA THR A 223 15.74 -4.72 4.99
C THR A 223 17.13 -4.72 5.59
N ASN A 224 17.22 -4.77 6.92
CA ASN A 224 18.46 -5.04 7.63
C ASN A 224 18.85 -6.52 7.45
N ILE A 225 19.97 -6.75 6.77
CA ILE A 225 20.53 -8.08 6.53
C ILE A 225 21.76 -8.22 7.41
N LYS A 226 21.76 -9.22 8.28
CA LYS A 226 22.89 -9.58 9.13
C LYS A 226 23.51 -10.86 8.60
N LEU A 227 24.82 -10.83 8.35
CA LEU A 227 25.59 -11.96 7.88
C LEU A 227 26.50 -12.44 9.00
N TYR A 228 26.45 -13.74 9.25
CA TYR A 228 27.15 -14.40 10.34
C TYR A 228 28.20 -15.36 9.79
N GLN A 229 29.25 -15.57 10.57
CA GLN A 229 30.25 -16.59 10.29
C GLN A 229 29.76 -17.98 10.70
N ASP A 230 30.48 -18.99 10.24
CA ASP A 230 30.41 -20.35 10.78
C ASP A 230 30.84 -20.40 12.26
N PRO A 231 30.31 -21.33 13.07
CA PRO A 231 29.30 -22.32 12.74
C PRO A 231 27.87 -21.84 12.99
N TYR A 232 26.95 -22.17 12.09
CA TYR A 232 25.52 -21.99 12.35
C TYR A 232 25.05 -22.82 13.57
N PRO A 233 24.24 -22.27 14.50
CA PRO A 233 23.76 -20.88 14.61
C PRO A 233 24.52 -20.04 15.65
N THR A 234 25.73 -20.44 16.05
CA THR A 234 26.48 -19.84 17.17
C THR A 234 27.61 -18.90 16.75
N GLY A 235 27.91 -18.83 15.46
CA GLY A 235 28.88 -17.92 14.88
C GLY A 235 28.59 -16.45 15.19
N GLY A 236 29.65 -15.65 15.25
CA GLY A 236 29.52 -14.20 15.44
C GLY A 236 28.90 -13.52 14.23
N MET A 237 28.21 -12.40 14.45
CA MET A 237 27.84 -11.50 13.37
C MET A 237 29.11 -10.85 12.80
N GLN A 238 29.29 -10.88 11.48
CA GLN A 238 30.42 -10.24 10.82
C GLN A 238 30.00 -8.95 10.10
N HIS A 239 28.85 -8.95 9.41
CA HIS A 239 28.39 -7.80 8.64
C HIS A 239 26.92 -7.50 8.90
N THR A 240 26.58 -6.21 8.83
CA THR A 240 25.21 -5.70 8.77
C THR A 240 25.11 -4.74 7.60
N LEU A 241 24.07 -4.92 6.78
CA LEU A 241 23.81 -4.10 5.60
C LEU A 241 22.31 -3.85 5.44
N TYR A 242 21.95 -2.88 4.60
CA TYR A 242 20.55 -2.59 4.26
C TYR A 242 20.30 -2.90 2.79
N SER A 243 19.22 -3.62 2.49
CA SER A 243 18.80 -3.92 1.12
C SER A 243 18.30 -2.66 0.41
N ILE A 244 19.14 -2.04 -0.41
CA ILE A 244 18.75 -0.87 -1.22
C ILE A 244 18.65 -1.21 -2.71
N ALA A 245 19.19 -2.35 -3.12
CA ALA A 245 19.13 -2.89 -4.48
C ALA A 245 19.29 -4.42 -4.39
N SER A 246 19.17 -5.08 -5.55
CA SER A 246 19.57 -6.49 -5.63
C SER A 246 21.08 -6.62 -5.47
N ASP A 247 21.52 -7.46 -4.54
CA ASP A 247 22.90 -7.56 -4.12
C ASP A 247 23.33 -9.04 -4.08
N SER A 248 24.65 -9.25 -4.20
CA SER A 248 25.26 -10.57 -4.09
C SER A 248 26.44 -10.53 -3.13
N PHE A 249 26.61 -11.57 -2.32
CA PHE A 249 27.73 -11.74 -1.40
C PHE A 249 28.24 -13.17 -1.45
N PHE A 250 29.53 -13.35 -1.23
CA PHE A 250 30.14 -14.67 -1.07
C PHE A 250 30.80 -14.80 0.30
N TYR A 251 30.76 -16.00 0.87
CA TYR A 251 31.49 -16.36 2.07
C TYR A 251 32.75 -17.14 1.69
N GLY A 252 33.90 -16.64 2.12
CA GLY A 252 35.22 -17.17 1.76
C GLY A 252 36.21 -17.10 2.91
N THR A 253 37.46 -17.49 2.62
CA THR A 253 38.58 -17.38 3.55
C THR A 253 39.86 -17.00 2.81
N ASP A 254 40.71 -16.21 3.45
CA ASP A 254 42.06 -15.86 2.98
C ASP A 254 43.13 -16.90 3.45
N GLY A 255 42.68 -18.00 4.06
CA GLY A 255 43.53 -19.04 4.66
C GLY A 255 43.75 -18.86 6.16
N VAL A 256 43.39 -17.71 6.74
CA VAL A 256 43.51 -17.41 8.17
C VAL A 256 42.16 -16.99 8.76
N ASN A 257 41.48 -16.07 8.09
CA ASN A 257 40.21 -15.49 8.51
C ASN A 257 39.11 -15.86 7.53
N TRP A 258 37.91 -16.01 8.07
CA TRP A 258 36.69 -16.13 7.29
C TRP A 258 36.06 -14.77 7.09
N PHE A 259 35.53 -14.49 5.91
CA PHE A 259 34.96 -13.19 5.60
C PHE A 259 33.80 -13.27 4.62
N TRP A 260 32.94 -12.26 4.67
CA TRP A 260 31.95 -11.97 3.63
C TRP A 260 32.50 -10.92 2.67
N GLY A 261 32.46 -11.23 1.37
CA GLY A 261 32.88 -10.34 0.29
C GLY A 261 31.74 -10.04 -0.66
N ARG A 262 31.87 -8.94 -1.42
CA ARG A 262 31.09 -8.73 -2.64
C ARG A 262 31.86 -9.32 -3.82
N PRO A 263 31.19 -10.03 -4.75
CA PRO A 263 31.83 -10.58 -5.95
C PRO A 263 32.37 -9.49 -6.88
#